data_AF-A0A817K7Q5-F1
#
_entry.id   AF-A0A817K7Q5-F1
#
_cell.length_a   1.000
_cell.length_b   1.000
_cell.length_c   1.000
_cell.angle_alpha   90.00
_cell.angle_beta   90.00
_cell.angle_gamma   90.00
#
_symmetry.space_group_name_H-M   'P 1'
#
loop_
_entity.id
_entity.type
_entity.pdbx_description
1 polymer ?
#
loop_
_entity_poly.entity_id
_entity_poly.type
_entity_poly.pdbx_seq_one_letter_code
_entity_poly.pdbx_strand_id
1 'polypeptide(L)'
;MGKALVLETLVLLHWCQKMKLTPAILHGFSLGGHMASLTFTNWPVPLSLVSCASWSSSSTVFCDGVLSRTIPWSLLKRQFYENKAYQTFYDYLRE
;
A
#
# COMPACT_ATOMS: atom_id res chain seq x y z
N MET A 1 -6.34 -2.31 6.02
CA MET A 1 -5.00 -2.89 5.87
C MET A 1 -4.29 -2.46 4.58
N GLY A 2 -4.96 -2.40 3.42
CA GLY A 2 -4.30 -2.12 2.14
C GLY A 2 -3.42 -0.86 2.08
N LYS A 3 -3.97 0.34 2.27
CA LYS A 3 -3.18 1.58 2.10
C LYS A 3 -1.95 1.68 3.02
N ALA A 4 -2.03 1.17 4.26
CA ALA A 4 -0.89 1.17 5.18
C ALA A 4 0.31 0.40 4.61
N LEU A 5 0.08 -0.81 4.10
CA LEU A 5 1.12 -1.62 3.48
C LEU A 5 1.74 -0.94 2.25
N VAL A 6 0.93 -0.25 1.45
CA VAL A 6 1.44 0.53 0.30
C VAL A 6 2.37 1.63 0.79
N LEU A 7 1.92 2.43 1.77
CA LEU A 7 2.70 3.55 2.30
C LEU A 7 4.00 3.10 2.96
N GLU A 8 3.95 2.05 3.78
CA GLU A 8 5.14 1.46 4.41
C GLU A 8 6.15 0.98 3.36
N THR A 9 5.66 0.31 2.31
CA THR A 9 6.53 -0.14 1.21
C THR A 9 7.16 1.05 0.46
N LEU A 10 6.41 2.12 0.22
CA LEU A 10 6.95 3.34 -0.40
C LEU A 10 8.07 3.97 0.46
N VAL A 11 7.87 4.06 1.78
CA VAL A 11 8.91 4.55 2.71
C VAL A 11 10.17 3.70 2.63
N LEU A 12 10.02 2.38 2.61
CA LEU A 12 11.15 1.46 2.48
C LEU A 12 11.87 1.63 1.14
N LEU A 13 11.13 1.82 0.04
CA LEU A 13 11.72 2.09 -1.28
C LEU A 13 12.51 3.41 -1.30
N HIS A 14 11.96 4.49 -0.73
CA HIS A 14 12.67 5.76 -0.58
C HIS A 14 13.93 5.61 0.27
N TRP A 15 13.87 4.85 1.37
CA TRP A 15 15.03 4.55 2.20
C TRP A 15 16.10 3.76 1.43
N CYS A 16 15.71 2.71 0.70
CA CYS A 16 16.61 1.95 -0.17
C CYS A 16 17.28 2.83 -1.23
N GLN A 17 16.54 3.79 -1.80
CA GLN A 17 17.08 4.76 -2.76
C GLN A 17 18.11 5.70 -2.09
N LYS A 18 17.82 6.22 -0.89
CA LYS A 18 18.76 7.05 -0.12
C LYS A 18 20.05 6.28 0.23
N MET A 19 19.93 4.99 0.51
CA MET A 19 21.05 4.08 0.80
C MET A 19 21.78 3.55 -0.46
N LYS A 20 21.35 3.94 -1.67
CA LYS A 20 21.90 3.48 -2.96
C LYS A 20 21.84 1.95 -3.15
N LEU A 21 20.80 1.29 -2.63
CA LEU A 21 20.59 -0.16 -2.72
C LEU A 21 19.90 -0.60 -4.04
N THR A 22 20.20 0.09 -5.14
CA THR A 22 19.61 -0.18 -6.46
C THR A 22 20.56 -1.03 -7.32
N PRO A 23 20.06 -1.97 -8.14
CA PRO A 23 18.65 -2.21 -8.47
C PRO A 23 17.91 -3.06 -7.43
N ALA A 24 16.65 -2.71 -7.15
CA ALA A 24 15.76 -3.44 -6.26
C ALA A 24 14.60 -4.09 -7.04
N ILE A 25 14.02 -5.16 -6.49
CA ILE A 25 12.84 -5.83 -7.04
C ILE A 25 11.75 -5.81 -5.97
N LEU A 26 10.55 -5.39 -6.36
CA LEU A 26 9.37 -5.48 -5.50
C LEU A 26 8.68 -6.82 -5.72
N HIS A 27 8.52 -7.59 -4.65
CA HIS A 27 7.89 -8.91 -4.69
C HIS A 27 6.73 -9.02 -3.70
N GLY A 28 5.70 -9.79 -4.07
CA GLY A 28 4.63 -10.16 -3.15
C GLY A 28 3.89 -11.42 -3.56
N PHE A 29 3.38 -12.15 -2.58
CA PHE A 29 2.59 -13.38 -2.76
C PHE A 29 1.16 -13.22 -2.25
N SER A 30 0.19 -13.76 -3.00
CA SER A 30 -1.25 -13.69 -2.68
C SER A 30 -1.72 -12.24 -2.49
N LEU A 31 -2.32 -11.91 -1.34
CA LEU A 31 -2.68 -10.53 -0.99
C LEU A 31 -1.47 -9.58 -1.08
N GLY A 32 -0.29 -10.05 -0.69
CA GLY A 32 0.95 -9.28 -0.79
C GLY A 32 1.32 -8.94 -2.24
N GLY A 33 1.03 -9.81 -3.21
CA GLY A 33 1.26 -9.53 -4.62
C GLY A 33 0.32 -8.45 -5.16
N HIS A 34 -0.94 -8.46 -4.73
CA HIS A 34 -1.88 -7.40 -5.06
C HIS A 34 -1.40 -6.06 -4.49
N MET A 35 -0.96 -6.04 -3.23
CA MET A 35 -0.42 -4.84 -2.59
C MET A 35 0.88 -4.36 -3.24
N ALA A 36 1.79 -5.26 -3.60
CA ALA A 36 3.02 -4.94 -4.32
C ALA A 36 2.70 -4.28 -5.68
N SER A 37 1.67 -4.76 -6.37
CA SER A 37 1.22 -4.17 -7.64
C SER A 37 0.66 -2.77 -7.47
N LEU A 38 -0.12 -2.52 -6.40
CA LEU A 38 -0.62 -1.19 -6.06
C LEU A 38 0.52 -0.23 -5.66
N THR A 39 1.52 -0.70 -4.93
CA THR A 39 2.70 0.12 -4.61
C THR A 39 3.49 0.45 -5.87
N PHE A 40 3.68 -0.54 -6.74
CA PHE A 40 4.43 -0.39 -7.99
C PHE A 40 3.88 0.73 -8.87
N THR A 41 2.56 0.84 -9.00
CA THR A 41 1.92 1.91 -9.80
C THR A 41 2.03 3.30 -9.19
N ASN A 42 2.37 3.39 -7.90
CA ASN A 42 2.58 4.65 -7.19
C ASN A 42 4.08 5.05 -7.12
N TRP A 43 5.00 4.22 -7.61
CA TRP A 43 6.43 4.47 -7.56
C TRP A 43 6.93 5.17 -8.84
N PRO A 44 7.66 6.30 -8.76
CA PRO A 44 7.97 7.12 -9.93
C PRO A 44 9.20 6.68 -10.75
N VAL A 45 10.04 5.77 -10.24
CA VAL A 45 11.32 5.37 -10.84
C VAL A 45 11.24 3.94 -11.38
N PRO A 46 11.98 3.55 -12.44
CA PRO A 46 11.99 2.17 -12.91
C PRO A 46 12.30 1.17 -11.79
N LEU A 47 11.39 0.22 -11.61
CA LEU A 47 11.46 -0.86 -10.63
C LEU A 47 10.98 -2.14 -11.32
N SER A 48 11.43 -3.31 -10.87
CA SER A 48 10.89 -4.59 -11.35
C SER A 48 9.84 -5.11 -10.36
N LEU A 49 8.76 -5.70 -10.86
CA LEU A 49 7.67 -6.27 -10.05
C LEU A 49 7.55 -7.78 -10.29
N VAL A 50 7.54 -8.55 -9.21
CA VAL A 50 7.19 -9.98 -9.22
C VAL A 50 5.97 -10.21 -8.32
N SER A 51 4.79 -10.29 -8.93
CA SER A 51 3.52 -10.47 -8.24
C SER A 51 2.99 -11.89 -8.46
N CYS A 52 2.90 -12.68 -7.39
CA CYS A 52 2.47 -14.08 -7.46
C CYS A 52 1.11 -14.28 -6.80
N ALA A 53 0.23 -15.08 -7.42
CA ALA A 53 -1.09 -15.46 -6.88
C ALA A 53 -2.02 -14.27 -6.50
N SER A 54 -1.90 -13.13 -7.19
CA SER A 54 -2.53 -11.85 -6.85
C SER A 54 -3.81 -11.51 -7.63
N TRP A 55 -4.37 -12.49 -8.36
CA TRP A 55 -5.47 -12.28 -9.31
C TRP A 55 -6.78 -11.80 -8.66
N SER A 56 -7.03 -12.16 -7.40
CA SER A 56 -8.28 -11.86 -6.71
C SER A 56 -8.11 -10.83 -5.59
N SER A 57 -9.14 -10.02 -5.40
CA SER A 57 -9.24 -9.10 -4.27
C SER A 57 -10.22 -9.64 -3.23
N SER A 58 -9.86 -9.53 -1.95
CA SER A 58 -10.78 -9.84 -0.84
C SER A 58 -11.81 -8.73 -0.60
N SER A 59 -11.89 -7.72 -1.48
CA SER A 59 -12.78 -6.57 -1.35
C SER A 59 -14.23 -6.98 -1.09
N THR A 60 -14.77 -7.95 -1.82
CA THR A 60 -16.16 -8.40 -1.65
C THR A 60 -16.43 -8.91 -0.24
N VAL A 61 -15.49 -9.61 0.39
CA VAL A 61 -15.67 -10.14 1.76
C VAL A 61 -15.68 -9.00 2.79
N PHE A 62 -14.81 -8.01 2.60
CA PHE A 62 -14.63 -6.91 3.54
C PHE A 62 -15.61 -5.74 3.33
N CYS A 63 -16.00 -5.43 2.10
CA CYS A 63 -16.85 -4.29 1.78
C CYS A 63 -18.34 -4.65 1.79
N ASP A 64 -18.70 -5.82 1.26
CA ASP A 64 -20.11 -6.20 1.03
C ASP A 64 -20.51 -7.50 1.76
N GLY A 65 -19.53 -8.33 2.10
CA GLY A 65 -19.72 -9.65 2.70
C GLY A 65 -19.90 -9.63 4.21
N VAL A 66 -19.81 -10.80 4.83
CA VAL A 66 -20.11 -10.99 6.27
C VAL A 66 -19.18 -10.15 7.16
N LEU A 67 -17.93 -9.93 6.74
CA LEU A 67 -16.96 -9.13 7.50
C LEU A 67 -17.23 -7.62 7.42
N SER A 68 -17.99 -7.14 6.43
CA SER A 68 -18.31 -5.71 6.30
C SER A 68 -18.98 -5.13 7.54
N ARG A 69 -19.78 -5.94 8.23
CA ARG A 69 -20.52 -5.58 9.45
C ARG A 69 -19.65 -5.56 10.70
N THR A 70 -18.51 -6.24 10.67
CA THR A 70 -17.57 -6.31 11.81
C THR A 70 -16.56 -5.16 11.80
N ILE A 71 -16.39 -4.48 10.67
CA ILE A 71 -15.42 -3.41 10.53
C ILE A 71 -16.08 -2.06 10.84
N PRO A 72 -15.51 -1.24 11.74
CA PRO A 72 -16.06 0.07 12.08
C PRO A 72 -15.74 1.12 11.00
N TRP A 73 -16.35 0.98 9.82
CA TRP A 73 -16.06 1.80 8.64
C TRP A 73 -16.20 3.31 8.86
N SER A 74 -17.20 3.74 9.64
CA SER A 74 -17.42 5.15 9.98
C SER A 74 -16.26 5.74 10.78
N LEU A 75 -15.72 4.97 11.74
CA LEU A 75 -14.57 5.39 12.53
C LEU A 75 -13.32 5.48 11.66
N LEU A 76 -13.05 4.45 10.85
CA LEU A 76 -11.90 4.42 9.95
C LEU A 76 -11.93 5.58 8.94
N LYS A 77 -13.11 5.88 8.38
CA LYS A 77 -13.31 7.00 7.46
C LYS A 77 -13.02 8.33 8.16
N ARG A 78 -13.55 8.52 9.37
CA ARG A 78 -13.31 9.73 10.17
C ARG A 78 -11.82 9.90 10.47
N GLN A 79 -11.16 8.86 10.95
CA GLN A 79 -9.72 8.88 11.23
C GLN A 79 -8.88 9.18 9.98
N PHE A 80 -9.28 8.66 8.81
CA PHE A 80 -8.58 8.94 7.56
C PHE A 80 -8.63 10.41 7.15
N TYR A 81 -9.78 11.08 7.31
CA TYR A 81 -9.93 12.48 6.93
C TYR A 81 -9.42 13.47 7.99
N GLU A 82 -9.61 13.17 9.27
CA GLU A 82 -9.24 14.06 10.39
C GLU A 82 -7.73 14.03 10.68
N ASN A 83 -7.06 12.90 10.46
CA ASN A 83 -5.63 12.80 10.75
C ASN A 83 -4.81 13.45 9.63
N LYS A 84 -4.28 14.66 9.92
CA LYS A 84 -3.42 15.43 9.02
C LYS A 84 -2.21 14.63 8.51
N ALA A 85 -1.69 13.69 9.31
CA ALA A 85 -0.56 12.87 8.90
C ALA A 85 -0.84 12.10 7.60
N TYR A 86 -2.08 11.68 7.33
CA TYR A 86 -2.42 11.00 6.07
C TYR A 86 -2.56 11.95 4.88
N GLN A 87 -2.78 13.24 5.10
CA GLN A 87 -2.88 14.23 4.02
C GLN A 87 -1.51 14.77 3.61
N THR A 88 -0.63 15.03 4.59
CA THR A 88 0.70 15.60 4.36
C THR A 88 1.77 14.55 4.06
N PHE A 89 1.43 13.26 4.11
CA PHE A 89 2.41 12.18 3.97
C PHE A 89 3.15 12.19 2.63
N TYR A 90 2.45 12.50 1.54
CA TYR A 90 3.04 12.54 0.21
C TYR A 90 4.07 13.66 0.08
N ASP A 91 3.92 14.76 0.82
CA ASP A 91 4.90 15.84 0.85
C ASP A 91 6.19 15.36 1.54
N TYR A 92 6.08 14.59 2.62
CA TYR A 92 7.22 14.01 3.34
C TYR A 92 8.03 13.01 2.51
N LEU A 93 7.41 12.28 1.59
CA LEU A 93 8.12 11.34 0.70
C LEU A 93 8.93 12.03 -0.41
N ARG A 94 8.62 13.30 -0.73
CA ARG A 94 9.29 14.06 -1.80
C ARG A 94 10.56 14.79 -1.34
N GLU A 95 10.83 14.83 -0.04
CA GLU A 95 12.04 15.41 0.58
C GLU A 95 13.15 14.35 0.82
#